data_AF-A0A9P4TZH3-F1
#
_entry.id   AF-A0A9P4TZH3-F1
#
_cell.length_a   1.000
_cell.length_b   1.000
_cell.length_c   1.000
_cell.angle_alpha   90.00
_cell.angle_beta   90.00
_cell.angle_gamma   90.00
#
_symmetry.space_group_name_H-M   'P 1'
#
loop_
_entity.id
_entity.type
_entity.pdbx_description
1 polymer ?
#
loop_
_entity_poly.entity_id
_entity_poly.type
_entity_poly.pdbx_seq_one_letter_code
_entity_poly.pdbx_strand_id
1 'polypeptide(L)'
;MSSPKALVEDTAPFPCQNGIPSITLLGTRSDWTKLADKITRLEQGALGEEPRLYALILNPILIRFVETFDYPNDLAIRRFWDNIITVQKGHRLCKTDDVVTGWINALHYWEANGTIISPGLR
;
A
#
# COMPACT_ATOMS: atom_id res chain seq x y z
N MET A 1 -9.36 3.59 28.10
CA MET A 1 -8.09 3.04 27.55
C MET A 1 -7.82 3.76 26.25
N SER A 2 -6.86 4.68 26.27
CA SER A 2 -6.64 5.68 25.24
C SER A 2 -5.76 5.12 24.12
N SER A 3 -6.29 5.05 22.89
CA SER A 3 -5.49 4.76 21.70
C SER A 3 -4.59 5.96 21.38
N PRO A 4 -3.30 5.76 21.04
CA PRO A 4 -2.47 6.85 20.55
C PRO A 4 -2.90 7.18 19.12
N LYS A 5 -3.57 8.32 18.98
CA LYS A 5 -3.92 8.94 17.70
C LYS A 5 -2.62 9.56 17.17
N ALA A 6 -2.01 8.96 16.15
CA ALA A 6 -0.92 9.61 15.43
C ALA A 6 -1.52 10.80 14.68
N LEU A 7 -1.38 11.99 15.26
CA LEU A 7 -1.79 13.25 14.66
C LEU A 7 -0.73 13.61 13.61
N VAL A 8 -1.09 13.47 12.34
CA VAL A 8 -0.50 14.29 11.28
C VAL A 8 -1.58 15.29 10.93
N GLU A 9 -1.53 16.45 11.59
CA GLU A 9 -2.41 17.56 11.27
C GLU A 9 -1.57 18.79 10.94
N ASP A 10 -2.03 19.44 9.87
CA ASP A 10 -1.74 20.77 9.39
C ASP A 10 -0.48 21.02 8.56
N THR A 11 -0.62 20.82 7.24
CA THR A 11 0.15 21.60 6.27
C THR A 11 -0.80 22.19 5.22
N ALA A 12 -0.67 23.52 5.07
CA ALA A 12 -1.38 24.48 4.22
C ALA A 12 -1.93 23.98 2.87
N PRO A 13 -2.96 24.66 2.31
CA PRO A 13 -3.56 24.27 1.03
C PRO A 13 -2.58 24.53 -0.11
N PHE A 14 -1.82 23.51 -0.50
CA PHE A 14 -1.04 23.53 -1.73
C PHE A 14 -2.00 23.34 -2.92
N PRO A 15 -2.08 24.31 -3.85
CA PRO A 15 -2.96 24.21 -4.99
C PRO A 15 -2.39 23.16 -5.95
N CYS A 16 -3.19 22.12 -6.22
CA CYS A 16 -2.97 21.13 -7.28
C CYS A 16 -1.83 20.11 -7.04
N GLN A 17 -1.84 19.38 -5.93
CA GLN A 17 -1.26 18.03 -5.91
C GLN A 17 -2.40 17.03 -5.77
N ASN A 18 -2.57 16.16 -6.75
CA ASN A 18 -3.59 15.10 -6.77
C ASN A 18 -3.20 13.97 -5.80
N GLY A 19 -2.97 14.30 -4.54
CA GLY A 19 -2.63 13.37 -3.47
C GLY A 19 -3.80 13.11 -2.54
N ILE A 20 -3.73 12.01 -1.79
CA ILE A 20 -4.66 11.73 -0.71
C ILE A 20 -4.32 12.70 0.44
N PRO A 21 -5.23 13.60 0.85
CA PRO A 21 -4.90 14.70 1.77
C PRO A 21 -4.52 14.22 3.17
N SER A 22 -5.02 13.06 3.58
CA SER A 22 -4.65 12.41 4.84
C SER A 22 -4.96 10.92 4.76
N ILE A 23 -4.07 10.07 5.26
CA ILE A 23 -4.28 8.63 5.36
C ILE A 23 -4.38 8.26 6.84
N THR A 24 -5.46 7.57 7.19
CA THR A 24 -5.64 7.02 8.54
C THR A 24 -5.51 5.51 8.48
N LEU A 25 -4.46 4.98 9.11
CA LEU A 25 -4.28 3.55 9.29
C LEU A 25 -5.09 3.09 10.49
N LEU A 26 -6.16 2.33 10.25
CA LEU A 26 -7.03 1.81 11.31
C LEU A 26 -6.37 0.62 12.04
N GLY A 27 -6.65 0.46 13.33
CA GLY A 27 -6.07 -0.60 14.16
C GLY A 27 -4.84 -0.15 14.95
N THR A 28 -4.21 -1.08 15.67
CA THR A 28 -3.01 -0.80 16.48
C THR A 28 -1.75 -1.32 15.81
N ARG A 29 -0.59 -0.78 16.20
CA ARG A 29 0.72 -1.31 15.79
C ARG A 29 0.82 -2.83 15.94
N SER A 30 0.32 -3.39 17.04
CA SER A 30 0.33 -4.83 17.31
C SER A 30 -0.49 -5.63 16.30
N ASP A 31 -1.63 -5.08 15.85
CA ASP A 31 -2.48 -5.74 14.86
C ASP A 31 -1.76 -5.85 13.52
N TRP A 32 -1.07 -4.78 13.11
CA TRP A 32 -0.28 -4.75 11.89
C TRP A 32 0.97 -5.63 11.96
N THR A 33 1.64 -5.70 13.12
CA THR A 33 2.75 -6.66 13.33
C THR A 33 2.26 -8.10 13.18
N LYS A 34 1.13 -8.46 13.80
CA LYS A 34 0.55 -9.80 13.66
C LYS A 34 0.17 -10.13 12.21
N LEU A 35 -0.25 -9.13 11.43
CA LEU A 35 -0.52 -9.31 9.99
C LEU A 35 0.77 -9.56 9.21
N ALA A 36 1.83 -8.79 9.45
CA ALA A 36 3.14 -9.01 8.83
C ALA A 36 3.71 -10.41 9.15
N ASP A 37 3.58 -10.86 10.39
CA ASP A 37 4.00 -12.21 10.81
C ASP A 37 3.22 -13.30 10.05
N LYS A 38 1.91 -13.10 9.84
CA LYS A 38 1.09 -14.04 9.06
C LYS A 38 1.55 -14.12 7.61
N ILE A 39 1.88 -12.99 6.99
CA ILE A 39 2.38 -12.96 5.61
C ILE A 39 3.75 -13.62 5.51
N THR A 40 4.63 -13.41 6.48
CA THR A 40 5.94 -14.10 6.54
C THR A 40 5.77 -15.63 6.55
N ARG A 41 4.75 -16.14 7.25
CA ARG A 41 4.43 -17.59 7.22
C ARG A 41 3.91 -18.07 5.86
N LEU A 42 3.23 -17.21 5.09
CA LEU A 42 2.82 -17.53 3.72
C LEU A 42 4.02 -17.59 2.78
N GLU A 43 4.99 -16.69 2.96
CA GLU A 43 6.26 -16.66 2.22
C GLU A 43 7.09 -17.94 2.42
N GLN A 44 6.96 -18.59 3.58
CA GLN A 44 7.62 -19.87 3.87
C GLN A 44 7.02 -21.06 3.08
N GLY A 45 5.99 -20.84 2.26
CA GLY A 45 5.46 -21.85 1.33
C GLY A 45 4.30 -22.69 1.88
N ALA A 46 3.62 -22.24 2.94
CA ALA A 46 2.56 -23.00 3.60
C ALA A 46 1.33 -23.28 2.70
N LEU A 47 1.09 -22.49 1.65
CA LEU A 47 -0.10 -22.57 0.79
C LEU A 47 0.21 -22.79 -0.70
N GLY A 48 1.47 -23.05 -1.07
CA GLY A 48 1.91 -23.21 -2.45
C GLY A 48 2.60 -21.96 -3.04
N GLU A 49 2.91 -22.02 -4.33
CA GLU A 49 3.78 -21.04 -5.00
C GLU A 49 3.10 -19.69 -5.27
N GLU A 50 1.85 -19.68 -5.71
CA GLU A 50 1.16 -18.42 -6.02
C GLU A 50 0.95 -17.53 -4.77
N PRO A 51 0.50 -18.06 -3.61
CA PRO A 51 0.43 -17.28 -2.38
C PRO A 51 1.81 -16.86 -1.86
N ARG A 52 2.86 -17.63 -2.15
CA ARG A 52 4.24 -17.28 -1.81
C ARG A 52 4.71 -16.04 -2.57
N LEU A 53 4.47 -15.99 -3.88
CA LEU A 53 4.78 -14.83 -4.72
C LEU A 53 4.00 -13.60 -4.28
N TYR A 54 2.72 -13.77 -3.95
CA TYR A 54 1.92 -12.68 -3.38
C TYR A 54 2.49 -12.16 -2.05
N ALA A 55 2.91 -13.07 -1.16
CA ALA A 55 3.50 -12.70 0.12
C ALA A 55 4.77 -11.87 -0.05
N LEU A 56 5.62 -12.17 -1.05
CA LEU A 56 6.83 -11.39 -1.34
C LEU A 56 6.52 -9.93 -1.72
N ILE A 57 5.42 -9.69 -2.42
CA ILE A 57 4.99 -8.34 -2.80
C ILE A 57 4.37 -7.62 -1.60
N LEU A 58 3.56 -8.32 -0.81
CA LEU A 58 2.79 -7.74 0.28
C LEU A 58 3.62 -7.47 1.55
N ASN A 59 4.63 -8.30 1.82
CA ASN A 59 5.48 -8.19 3.01
C ASN A 59 6.10 -6.78 3.20
N PRO A 60 6.81 -6.19 2.19
CA PRO A 60 7.38 -4.86 2.36
C PRO A 60 6.34 -3.76 2.62
N ILE A 61 5.11 -3.91 2.12
CA ILE A 61 4.02 -2.95 2.34
C ILE A 61 3.57 -2.99 3.81
N LEU A 62 3.40 -4.20 4.37
CA LEU A 62 2.99 -4.35 5.78
C LEU A 62 4.10 -3.94 6.76
N ILE A 63 5.36 -4.16 6.41
CA ILE A 63 6.48 -3.64 7.21
C ILE A 63 6.41 -2.11 7.28
N ARG A 64 6.17 -1.43 6.15
CA ARG A 64 5.98 0.03 6.10
C ARG A 64 4.80 0.50 6.94
N PHE A 65 3.73 -0.29 7.03
CA PHE A 65 2.60 0.03 7.91
C PHE A 65 3.00 -0.01 9.38
N VAL A 66 3.80 -0.99 9.80
CA VAL A 66 4.32 -1.05 11.17
C VAL A 66 5.28 0.12 11.43
N GLU A 67 6.20 0.39 10.50
CA GLU A 67 7.15 1.51 10.60
C GLU A 67 6.45 2.88 10.69
N THR A 68 5.25 3.02 10.12
CA THR A 68 4.47 4.26 10.19
C THR A 68 4.10 4.63 11.63
N PHE A 69 3.93 3.65 12.53
CA PHE A 69 3.67 3.93 13.94
C PHE A 69 4.94 4.39 14.69
N ASP A 70 6.11 3.88 14.29
CA ASP A 70 7.38 4.16 14.96
C ASP A 70 8.02 5.47 14.45
N TYR A 71 7.90 5.72 13.14
CA TYR A 71 8.56 6.82 12.44
C TYR A 71 7.61 7.60 11.50
N PRO A 72 6.52 8.19 12.02
CA PRO A 72 5.49 8.85 11.19
C PRO A 72 6.01 10.07 10.40
N ASN A 73 7.10 10.69 10.85
CA ASN A 73 7.69 11.88 10.22
C ASN A 73 8.89 11.57 9.32
N ASP A 74 9.26 10.29 9.19
CA ASP A 74 10.37 9.90 8.34
C ASP A 74 10.03 10.13 6.85
N LEU A 75 10.98 10.66 6.10
CA LEU A 75 10.80 11.00 4.69
C LEU A 75 10.50 9.77 3.84
N ALA A 76 11.09 8.60 4.15
CA ALA A 76 10.83 7.37 3.44
C ALA A 76 9.40 6.85 3.67
N ILE A 77 8.88 7.02 4.89
CA ILE A 77 7.49 6.66 5.22
C ILE A 77 6.50 7.60 4.54
N ARG A 78 6.77 8.91 4.56
CA ARG A 78 5.95 9.89 3.83
C ARG A 78 5.91 9.59 2.33
N ARG A 79 7.07 9.36 1.71
CA ARG A 79 7.17 8.95 0.30
C ARG A 79 6.46 7.64 0.02
N PHE A 80 6.50 6.67 0.94
CA PHE A 80 5.74 5.44 0.78
C PHE A 80 4.24 5.74 0.66
N TRP A 81 3.68 6.54 1.57
CA TRP A 81 2.27 6.92 1.52
C TRP A 81 1.91 7.80 0.31
N ASP A 82 2.80 8.71 -0.09
CA ASP A 82 2.60 9.55 -1.29
C ASP A 82 2.48 8.71 -2.59
N ASN A 83 3.16 7.56 -2.64
CA ASN A 83 3.16 6.67 -3.80
C ASN A 83 2.03 5.61 -3.78
N ILE A 84 1.02 5.76 -2.92
CA ILE A 84 -0.11 4.82 -2.81
C ILE A 84 -0.86 4.67 -4.13
N ILE A 85 -1.18 5.79 -4.77
CA ILE A 85 -1.90 5.88 -6.04
C ILE A 85 -1.25 6.99 -6.86
N THR A 86 -0.90 6.68 -8.09
CA THR A 86 -0.41 7.60 -9.12
C THR A 86 -1.30 7.47 -10.34
N VAL A 87 -2.03 8.54 -10.64
CA VAL A 87 -2.88 8.61 -11.83
C VAL A 87 -2.11 9.30 -12.96
N GLN A 88 -1.80 8.55 -14.00
CA GLN A 88 -1.25 9.09 -15.23
C GLN A 88 -2.42 9.39 -16.17
N LYS A 89 -2.67 10.67 -16.43
CA LYS A 89 -3.74 11.08 -17.34
C LYS A 89 -3.35 10.72 -18.77
N GLY A 90 -4.27 10.09 -19.48
CA GLY A 90 -4.10 9.81 -20.89
C GLY A 90 -3.95 11.09 -21.71
N HIS A 91 -3.14 11.05 -22.76
CA HIS A 91 -3.07 12.13 -23.74
C HIS A 91 -4.37 12.16 -24.54
N ARG A 92 -5.14 13.25 -24.39
CA ARG A 92 -6.42 13.47 -25.09
C ARG A 92 -6.31 13.40 -26.61
N LEU A 93 -5.15 13.75 -27.17
CA LEU A 93 -4.86 13.66 -28.60
C LEU A 93 -4.72 12.22 -29.11
N CYS A 94 -4.37 11.28 -28.24
CA CYS A 94 -4.09 9.88 -28.59
C CYS A 94 -5.19 8.91 -28.14
N LYS A 95 -6.32 9.38 -27.58
CA LYS A 95 -7.37 8.54 -26.96
C LYS A 95 -6.79 7.45 -26.05
N THR A 96 -5.87 7.84 -25.18
CA THR A 96 -5.34 6.92 -24.16
C THR A 96 -6.19 7.06 -22.91
N ASP A 97 -6.52 5.93 -22.29
CA ASP A 97 -7.24 5.90 -21.01
C ASP A 97 -6.32 6.36 -19.87
N ASP A 98 -6.92 6.86 -18.79
CA ASP A 98 -6.18 7.20 -17.58
C ASP A 98 -5.64 5.92 -16.92
N VAL A 99 -4.34 5.86 -16.68
CA VAL A 99 -3.69 4.70 -16.06
C VAL A 99 -3.50 4.97 -14.57
N VAL A 100 -4.10 4.10 -13.74
CA VAL A 100 -3.91 4.13 -12.29
C VAL A 100 -2.80 3.15 -11.91
N THR A 101 -1.70 3.69 -11.42
CA THR A 101 -0.51 2.96 -10.95
C THR A 101 -0.33 3.20 -9.45
N GLY A 102 0.52 2.44 -8.78
CA GLY A 102 0.79 2.60 -7.34
C GLY A 102 0.88 1.27 -6.61
N TRP A 103 1.41 1.30 -5.39
CA TRP A 103 1.58 0.07 -4.61
C TRP A 103 0.24 -0.47 -4.07
N ILE A 104 -0.84 0.31 -4.05
CA ILE A 104 -2.15 -0.20 -3.61
C ILE A 104 -2.64 -1.36 -4.48
N ASN A 105 -2.22 -1.42 -5.75
CA ASN A 105 -2.54 -2.51 -6.67
C ASN A 105 -1.97 -3.85 -6.19
N ALA A 106 -0.93 -3.84 -5.34
CA ALA A 106 -0.43 -5.06 -4.70
C ALA A 106 -1.46 -5.71 -3.76
N LEU A 107 -2.49 -5.00 -3.31
CA LEU A 107 -3.59 -5.60 -2.53
C LEU A 107 -4.58 -6.37 -3.41
N HIS A 108 -4.59 -6.10 -4.71
CA HIS A 108 -5.54 -6.65 -5.67
C HIS A 108 -4.84 -7.64 -6.61
N TYR A 109 -4.51 -8.82 -6.07
CA TYR A 109 -3.73 -9.83 -6.79
C TYR A 109 -4.59 -10.90 -7.49
N TRP A 110 -5.80 -11.17 -7.00
CA TRP A 110 -6.72 -12.14 -7.58
C TRP A 110 -8.01 -11.47 -8.06
N GLU A 111 -8.53 -11.97 -9.19
CA GLU A 111 -9.88 -11.68 -9.66
C GLU A 111 -10.93 -12.40 -8.82
N ALA A 112 -12.20 -12.02 -9.00
CA ALA A 112 -13.33 -12.63 -8.30
C ALA A 112 -13.45 -14.16 -8.55
N ASN A 113 -12.93 -14.64 -9.68
CA ASN A 113 -12.90 -16.06 -10.04
C ASN A 113 -11.66 -16.81 -9.47
N GLY A 114 -10.78 -16.13 -8.74
CA GLY A 114 -9.54 -16.71 -8.18
C GLY A 114 -8.36 -16.77 -9.15
N THR A 115 -8.49 -16.24 -10.38
CA THR A 115 -7.36 -16.12 -11.31
C THR A 115 -6.48 -14.93 -10.93
N ILE A 116 -5.17 -15.04 -11.21
CA ILE A 116 -4.22 -13.95 -10.92
C ILE A 116 -4.42 -12.81 -11.91
N ILE A 117 -4.45 -11.58 -11.40
CA ILE A 117 -4.59 -10.35 -12.19
C ILE A 117 -3.27 -10.05 -12.91
N SER A 118 -3.10 -10.75 -14.03
CA SER A 118 -1.96 -10.72 -14.94
C SER A 118 -0.59 -11.15 -14.34
N PRO A 119 0.18 -11.99 -15.06
CA PRO A 119 1.53 -12.41 -14.67
C PRO A 119 2.63 -11.37 -15.02
N GLY A 120 2.26 -10.10 -15.20
CA GLY A 120 3.08 -9.06 -15.83
C GLY A 120 3.96 -8.23 -14.89
N LEU A 121 3.94 -8.49 -13.57
CA LEU A 121 4.87 -7.88 -12.62
C LEU A 121 6.26 -8.54 -12.79
N ARG A 122 6.97 -8.17 -13.86
CA ARG A 122 8.39 -8.48 -14.09
C ARG A 122 9.26 -7.28 -13.81
#